data_AF-A0A1V5HMI7-F1
#
_entry.id   AF-A0A1V5HMI7-F1
#
_cell.length_a   1.000
_cell.length_b   1.000
_cell.length_c   1.000
_cell.angle_alpha   90.00
_cell.angle_beta   90.00
_cell.angle_gamma   90.00
#
_symmetry.space_group_name_H-M   'P 1'
#
loop_
_entity.id
_entity.type
_entity.pdbx_description
1 polymer ?
#
loop_
_entity_poly.entity_id
_entity_poly.type
_entity_poly.pdbx_seq_one_letter_code
_entity_poly.pdbx_strand_id
1 'polypeptide(L)'
;MKYCANCGNQLEDEAAFCPQCGTRQDGKFAAKTANNDAPSVGYAILSFLIPLVGLILFLNWKNNFPRRAKSCGIAALIGFIINFVVFFYLP
;
A
#
# COMPACT_ATOMS: atom_id res chain seq x y z
N MET A 1 20.85 -7.69 -12.11
CA MET A 1 21.47 -8.95 -11.67
C MET A 1 20.78 -9.43 -10.40
N LYS A 2 19.96 -10.46 -10.53
CA LYS A 2 19.20 -11.07 -9.43
C LYS A 2 19.83 -12.43 -9.10
N TYR A 3 19.66 -12.89 -7.87
CA TYR A 3 20.11 -14.22 -7.46
C TYR A 3 18.93 -15.02 -6.92
N CYS A 4 18.98 -16.34 -7.08
CA CYS A 4 17.95 -17.24 -6.59
C CYS A 4 17.93 -17.21 -5.07
N ALA A 5 16.76 -16.95 -4.47
CA ALA A 5 16.62 -16.99 -3.01
C ALA A 5 16.82 -18.38 -2.39
N ASN A 6 16.74 -19.45 -3.19
CA ASN A 6 16.88 -20.84 -2.72
C ASN A 6 18.30 -21.38 -2.94
N CYS A 7 18.86 -21.21 -4.14
CA CYS A 7 20.13 -21.86 -4.52
C CYS A 7 21.30 -20.90 -4.77
N GLY A 8 21.09 -19.59 -4.70
CA GLY A 8 22.15 -18.60 -4.92
C GLY A 8 22.63 -18.46 -6.38
N ASN A 9 22.05 -19.19 -7.34
CA ASN A 9 22.44 -19.07 -8.74
C ASN A 9 22.03 -17.70 -9.30
N GLN A 10 22.80 -17.17 -10.26
CA GLN A 10 22.50 -15.90 -10.91
C GLN A 10 21.29 -16.05 -11.85
N LEU A 11 20.33 -15.14 -11.74
CA LEU A 11 19.16 -15.04 -12.61
C LEU A 11 19.16 -13.72 -13.35
N GLU A 12 18.66 -13.79 -14.58
CA GLU A 12 18.30 -12.63 -15.37
C GLU A 12 17.09 -11.92 -14.74
N ASP A 13 17.02 -10.60 -14.86
CA ASP A 13 16.07 -9.76 -14.13
C ASP A 13 14.59 -10.03 -14.51
N GLU A 14 14.36 -10.76 -15.61
CA GLU A 14 13.06 -11.22 -16.12
C GLU A 14 12.75 -12.72 -15.87
N ALA A 15 13.69 -13.49 -15.30
CA ALA A 15 13.50 -14.93 -15.12
C ALA A 15 12.48 -15.24 -14.02
N ALA A 16 11.29 -15.70 -14.42
CA ALA A 16 10.20 -16.07 -13.51
C ALA A 16 10.44 -17.36 -12.72
N PHE A 17 11.44 -18.16 -13.11
CA PHE A 17 11.82 -19.41 -12.48
C PHE A 17 13.34 -19.58 -12.53
N CYS A 18 13.91 -20.19 -11.50
CA CYS A 18 15.32 -20.55 -11.51
C CYS A 18 15.55 -21.81 -12.37
N PRO A 19 16.42 -21.76 -13.40
CA PRO A 19 16.70 -22.92 -14.26
C PRO A 19 17.47 -24.04 -13.55
N GLN A 20 18.05 -23.78 -12.37
CA GLN A 20 18.83 -24.76 -11.62
C GLN A 20 18.03 -25.46 -10.53
N CYS A 21 17.12 -24.77 -9.85
CA CYS A 21 16.36 -25.36 -8.75
C CYS A 21 14.84 -25.40 -8.98
N GLY A 22 14.35 -24.84 -10.09
CA GLY A 22 12.91 -24.80 -10.43
C GLY A 22 12.06 -23.84 -9.59
N THR A 23 12.63 -23.21 -8.56
CA THR A 23 11.90 -22.28 -7.68
C THR A 23 11.45 -21.05 -8.47
N ARG A 24 10.16 -20.71 -8.36
CA ARG A 24 9.61 -19.46 -8.90
C ARG A 24 10.34 -18.26 -8.33
N GLN A 25 10.72 -17.34 -9.20
CA GLN A 25 11.37 -16.07 -8.92
C GLN A 25 10.50 -14.98 -9.52
N ASP A 26 9.35 -14.73 -8.90
CA ASP A 26 8.31 -13.82 -9.39
C ASP A 26 8.89 -12.42 -9.68
N GLY A 27 9.22 -12.18 -10.94
CA GLY A 27 9.55 -10.89 -11.50
C GLY A 27 8.27 -10.26 -12.02
N LYS A 28 7.91 -9.10 -11.46
CA LYS A 28 6.91 -8.17 -12.03
C LYS A 28 5.48 -8.71 -12.15
N PHE A 29 4.92 -9.15 -11.03
CA PHE A 29 3.60 -8.63 -10.62
C PHE A 29 3.84 -7.73 -9.42
N ALA A 30 4.11 -6.46 -9.67
CA ALA A 30 3.94 -5.43 -8.65
C ALA A 30 2.44 -5.13 -8.41
N ALA A 31 1.60 -6.17 -8.36
CA ALA A 31 0.51 -6.15 -7.39
C ALA A 31 1.21 -6.39 -6.05
N LYS A 32 1.76 -5.30 -5.50
CA LYS A 32 2.54 -5.30 -4.27
C LYS A 32 1.78 -6.13 -3.23
N THR A 33 2.37 -7.29 -2.98
CA THR A 33 2.12 -8.24 -1.91
C THR A 33 1.62 -7.53 -0.66
N ALA A 34 0.70 -8.20 0.03
CA ALA A 34 0.39 -8.07 1.44
C ALA A 34 1.67 -7.96 2.29
N ASN A 35 2.29 -6.78 2.28
CA ASN A 35 3.23 -6.33 3.28
C ASN A 35 2.37 -5.61 4.31
N ASN A 36 2.36 -6.16 5.50
CA ASN A 36 1.68 -5.62 6.66
C ASN A 36 2.19 -4.24 7.11
N ASP A 37 2.92 -3.46 6.28
CA ASP A 37 3.29 -2.04 6.54
C ASP A 37 3.38 -1.00 5.37
N ALA A 38 3.09 -1.31 4.10
CA ALA A 38 3.00 -0.29 3.03
C ALA A 38 1.65 0.46 2.94
N PRO A 39 1.60 1.80 2.82
CA PRO A 39 0.36 2.53 2.54
C PRO A 39 -0.14 2.21 1.14
N SER A 40 -1.32 1.59 1.03
CA SER A 40 -1.96 1.30 -0.26
C SER A 40 -2.77 2.51 -0.72
N VAL A 41 -2.53 2.95 -1.96
CA VAL A 41 -3.28 4.05 -2.59
C VAL A 41 -4.79 3.81 -2.55
N GLY A 42 -5.24 2.55 -2.62
CA GLY A 42 -6.65 2.18 -2.51
C GLY A 42 -7.31 2.62 -1.20
N TYR A 43 -6.59 2.58 -0.07
CA TYR A 43 -7.12 3.07 1.20
C TYR A 43 -7.23 4.60 1.24
N ALA A 44 -6.36 5.31 0.52
CA ALA A 44 -6.44 6.76 0.40
C ALA A 44 -7.68 7.18 -0.40
N ILE A 45 -7.98 6.48 -1.50
CA ILE A 45 -9.19 6.74 -2.32
C ILE A 45 -10.46 6.40 -1.53
N LEU A 46 -10.47 5.28 -0.81
CA LEU A 46 -11.61 4.87 0.02
C LEU A 46 -11.87 5.87 1.16
N SER A 47 -10.80 6.39 1.78
CA SER A 47 -10.89 7.41 2.83
C SER A 47 -11.35 8.77 2.31
N PHE A 48 -11.01 9.11 1.08
CA PHE A 48 -11.46 10.34 0.43
C PHE A 48 -12.96 10.30 0.13
N LEU A 49 -13.48 9.14 -0.29
CA LEU A 49 -14.90 8.97 -0.61
C LEU A 49 -15.77 8.85 0.64
N ILE A 50 -15.25 8.25 1.72
CA ILE A 50 -15.97 8.04 2.98
C ILE A 50 -15.03 8.32 4.17
N PRO A 51 -14.92 9.58 4.63
CA PRO A 51 -13.97 9.98 5.69
C PRO A 51 -14.16 9.21 7.01
N LEU A 52 -15.39 8.72 7.27
CA LEU A 52 -15.70 7.85 8.42
C LEU A 52 -14.87 6.55 8.43
N VAL A 53 -14.62 5.94 7.27
CA VAL A 53 -13.86 4.68 7.15
C VAL A 53 -12.39 4.90 7.49
N GLY A 54 -11.83 6.05 7.09
CA GLY A 54 -10.46 6.45 7.44
C GLY A 54 -10.26 6.63 8.95
N LEU A 55 -11.26 7.17 9.64
CA LEU A 55 -11.26 7.31 11.10
C LEU A 55 -11.39 5.96 11.84
N ILE A 56 -12.21 5.05 11.32
CA ILE A 56 -12.38 3.70 11.89
C ILE A 56 -11.09 2.87 11.73
N LEU A 57 -10.46 2.90 10.54
CA LEU A 57 -9.16 2.25 10.30
C LEU A 57 -8.06 2.88 11.19
N PHE A 58 -8.06 4.19 11.39
CA PHE A 58 -7.13 4.86 12.30
C PHE A 58 -7.23 4.34 13.74
N LEU A 59 -8.46 4.13 14.24
CA LEU A 59 -8.71 3.67 15.60
C LEU A 59 -8.34 2.20 15.80
N ASN A 60 -8.69 1.32 14.86
CA ASN A 60 -8.35 -0.11 14.95
C ASN A 60 -6.83 -0.33 14.83
N TRP A 61 -6.17 0.44 13.95
CA TRP A 61 -4.73 0.28 13.68
C TRP A 61 -3.81 1.00 14.67
N LYS A 62 -4.37 1.82 15.57
CA LYS A 62 -3.64 2.64 16.54
C LYS A 62 -2.65 1.83 17.40
N ASN A 63 -3.01 0.61 17.76
CA ASN A 63 -2.22 -0.20 18.70
C ASN A 63 -1.14 -1.07 18.03
N ASN A 64 -1.34 -1.45 16.77
CA ASN A 64 -0.45 -2.39 16.09
C ASN A 64 0.52 -1.70 15.10
N PHE A 65 0.12 -0.60 14.42
CA PHE A 65 0.97 0.02 13.38
C PHE A 65 0.82 1.56 13.32
N PRO A 66 1.55 2.30 14.18
CA PRO A 66 1.32 3.74 14.42
C PRO A 66 1.72 4.65 13.24
N ARG A 67 2.62 4.20 12.36
CA ARG A 67 3.05 4.98 11.18
C ARG A 67 1.95 5.04 10.11
N ARG A 68 1.24 3.93 9.88
CA ARG A 68 0.15 3.84 8.89
C ARG A 68 -1.09 4.58 9.34
N ALA A 69 -1.45 4.41 10.62
CA ALA A 69 -2.56 5.10 11.25
C ALA A 69 -2.44 6.61 11.04
N LYS A 70 -1.30 7.22 11.38
CA LYS A 70 -1.10 8.67 11.23
C LYS A 70 -1.29 9.15 9.78
N SER A 71 -0.81 8.40 8.78
CA SER A 71 -0.97 8.80 7.37
C SER A 71 -2.43 8.71 6.90
N CYS A 72 -3.18 7.67 7.27
CA CYS A 72 -4.59 7.51 6.89
C CYS A 72 -5.49 8.53 7.59
N GLY A 73 -5.24 8.81 8.87
CA GLY A 73 -5.98 9.83 9.63
C GLY A 73 -5.76 11.24 9.06
N ILE A 74 -4.52 11.59 8.70
CA ILE A 74 -4.21 12.90 8.10
C ILE A 74 -4.83 13.04 6.72
N ALA A 75 -4.77 12.01 5.87
CA ALA A 75 -5.38 12.04 4.54
C ALA A 75 -6.91 12.18 4.59
N ALA A 76 -7.58 11.50 5.52
CA ALA A 76 -9.03 11.62 5.71
C ALA A 76 -9.44 13.03 6.17
N LEU A 77 -8.67 13.64 7.07
CA LEU A 77 -8.92 14.99 7.55
C LEU A 77 -8.73 16.04 6.44
N ILE A 78 -7.62 15.95 5.70
CA ILE A 78 -7.34 16.85 4.57
C ILE A 78 -8.41 16.72 3.49
N GLY A 79 -8.81 15.50 3.14
CA GLY A 79 -9.86 15.24 2.16
C GLY A 79 -11.21 15.85 2.56
N PHE A 80 -11.62 15.68 3.83
CA PHE A 80 -12.86 16.26 4.34
C PHE A 80 -12.84 17.80 4.30
N ILE A 81 -11.73 18.42 4.71
CA ILE A 81 -11.58 19.88 4.70
C ILE A 81 -11.61 20.41 3.27
N ILE A 82 -10.89 19.79 2.33
CA ILE A 82 -10.89 20.23 0.92
C ILE A 82 -12.29 20.12 0.33
N ASN A 83 -13.00 19.00 0.55
CA ASN A 83 -14.35 18.82 0.03
C ASN A 83 -15.34 19.84 0.62
N PHE A 84 -15.26 20.10 1.92
CA PHE A 84 -16.10 21.09 2.59
C PHE A 84 -15.84 22.52 2.09
N VAL A 85 -14.57 22.88 1.92
CA VAL A 85 -14.17 24.19 1.38
C VAL A 85 -14.62 24.32 -0.08
N VAL A 86 -14.39 23.32 -0.93
CA VAL A 86 -14.83 23.36 -2.33
C VAL A 86 -16.35 23.46 -2.42
N PHE A 87 -17.10 22.70 -1.63
CA PHE A 87 -18.57 22.76 -1.62
C PHE A 87 -19.12 24.12 -1.15
N PHE A 88 -18.44 24.79 -0.22
CA PHE A 88 -18.90 26.06 0.33
C PHE A 88 -18.42 27.29 -0.47
N TYR A 89 -17.28 27.20 -1.15
CA TYR A 89 -16.69 28.30 -1.93
C TYR A 89 -16.93 28.20 -3.44
N LEU A 90 -17.29 27.02 -3.96
CA LEU A 90 -17.70 26.83 -5.35
C LEU A 90 -19.23 26.72 -5.37
N PRO A 91 -19.97 27.82 -5.66
CA PRO A 91 -21.43 27.82 -5.68
C PRO A 91 -22.01 26.89 -6.75
#